data_AF-A0A0A6CV75-F1
#
_entry.id   AF-A0A0A6CV75-F1
#
_cell.length_a   1.000
_cell.length_b   1.000
_cell.length_c   1.000
_cell.angle_alpha   90.00
_cell.angle_beta   90.00
_cell.angle_gamma   90.00
#
_symmetry.space_group_name_H-M   'P 1'
#
loop_
_entity.id
_entity.type
_entity.pdbx_description
1 polymer ?
#
loop_
_entity_poly.entity_id
_entity_poly.type
_entity_poly.pdbx_seq_one_letter_code
_entity_poly.pdbx_strand_id
1 'polypeptide(L)'
;MSAVAEAVGIARPHLSAMRHRPSPRPRGRPPLPDAELVADISALVADLPTYGYRRVHALLRRQAEKDRARSAQSKKRVYRVMKVHGLLLQRDGERREERRHDGRVAVDLRNTRWCSDGL
;
A
#
# COMPACT_ATOMS: atom_id res chain seq x y z
N MET A 1 -42.64 -33.23 8.95
CA MET A 1 -41.81 -32.10 8.49
C MET A 1 -41.81 -30.99 9.56
N SER A 2 -41.03 -29.90 9.49
CA SER A 2 -41.03 -28.85 10.56
C SER A 2 -41.84 -27.69 10.03
N ALA A 3 -42.93 -27.40 10.70
CA ALA A 3 -43.78 -26.25 10.39
C ALA A 3 -42.98 -24.95 10.39
N VAL A 4 -42.01 -24.79 11.29
CA VAL A 4 -41.15 -23.60 11.36
C VAL A 4 -40.22 -23.51 10.14
N ALA A 5 -39.73 -24.64 9.64
CA ALA A 5 -38.85 -24.67 8.48
C ALA A 5 -39.60 -24.37 7.17
N GLU A 6 -40.82 -24.89 7.06
CA GLU A 6 -41.71 -24.64 5.93
C GLU A 6 -42.21 -23.21 5.92
N ALA A 7 -42.65 -22.67 7.06
CA ALA A 7 -43.13 -21.29 7.18
C ALA A 7 -42.05 -20.25 6.81
N VAL A 8 -40.78 -20.55 7.08
CA VAL A 8 -39.64 -19.67 6.78
C VAL A 8 -39.02 -19.98 5.40
N GLY A 9 -39.44 -21.07 4.73
CA GLY A 9 -38.94 -21.44 3.40
C GLY A 9 -37.47 -21.90 3.38
N ILE A 10 -36.95 -22.42 4.50
CA ILE A 10 -35.55 -22.85 4.63
C ILE A 10 -35.50 -24.30 5.10
N ALA A 11 -34.51 -25.07 4.63
CA ALA A 11 -34.31 -26.44 5.07
C ALA A 11 -34.07 -26.53 6.60
N ARG A 12 -34.71 -27.50 7.26
CA ARG A 12 -34.51 -27.82 8.69
C ARG A 12 -33.03 -27.84 9.14
N PRO A 13 -32.08 -28.50 8.43
CA PRO A 13 -30.67 -28.49 8.84
C PRO A 13 -30.04 -27.10 8.76
N HIS A 14 -30.44 -26.25 7.83
CA HIS A 14 -29.94 -24.88 7.70
C HIS A 14 -30.45 -24.00 8.87
N LEU A 15 -31.73 -24.11 9.25
CA LEU A 15 -32.25 -23.43 10.44
C LEU A 15 -31.55 -23.85 11.73
N SER A 16 -31.29 -25.16 11.89
CA SER A 16 -30.49 -25.67 13.01
C SER A 16 -29.07 -25.10 13.01
N ALA A 17 -28.40 -25.10 11.86
CA ALA A 17 -27.05 -24.55 11.71
C ALA A 17 -26.97 -23.04 11.97
N MET A 18 -28.01 -22.27 11.61
CA MET A 18 -28.10 -20.84 11.92
C MET A 18 -28.27 -20.59 13.42
N ARG A 19 -29.13 -21.37 14.09
CA ARG A 19 -29.39 -21.25 15.54
C ARG A 19 -28.17 -21.63 16.38
N HIS A 20 -27.42 -22.63 15.94
CA HIS A 20 -26.23 -23.13 16.62
C HIS A 20 -24.92 -22.62 15.98
N ARG A 21 -24.98 -21.49 15.27
CA ARG A 21 -23.84 -20.98 14.52
C ARG A 21 -22.71 -20.55 15.48
N PRO A 22 -21.51 -21.14 15.39
CA PRO A 22 -20.37 -20.65 16.16
C PRO A 22 -19.95 -19.26 15.66
N SER A 23 -19.24 -18.51 16.52
CA SER A 23 -18.71 -17.19 16.16
C SER A 23 -17.95 -17.25 14.83
N PRO A 24 -18.15 -16.29 13.90
CA PRO A 24 -17.43 -16.26 12.65
C PRO A 24 -15.92 -16.29 12.89
N ARG A 25 -15.24 -17.27 12.30
CA ARG A 25 -13.78 -17.29 12.28
C ARG A 25 -13.27 -16.40 11.14
N PRO A 26 -12.10 -15.75 11.31
CA PRO A 26 -11.44 -15.06 10.20
C PRO A 26 -11.33 -16.01 9.01
N ARG A 27 -11.87 -15.60 7.87
CA ARG A 27 -11.77 -16.37 6.63
C ARG A 27 -10.54 -15.93 5.87
N GLY A 28 -9.76 -16.90 5.39
CA GLY A 28 -8.61 -16.65 4.52
C GLY A 28 -7.28 -17.13 5.12
N ARG A 29 -6.20 -16.92 4.37
CA ARG A 29 -4.84 -17.27 4.80
C ARG A 29 -4.40 -16.32 5.92
N PRO A 30 -3.73 -16.82 6.98
CA PRO A 30 -3.09 -15.97 7.97
C PRO A 30 -2.16 -14.94 7.30
N PRO A 31 -2.07 -13.70 7.82
CA PRO A 31 -1.12 -12.72 7.31
C PRO A 31 0.30 -13.28 7.39
N LEU A 32 1.09 -13.06 6.33
CA LEU A 32 2.51 -13.44 6.36
C LEU A 32 3.25 -12.61 7.42
N PRO A 33 4.29 -13.15 8.05
CA PRO A 33 5.12 -12.39 8.97
C PRO A 33 5.78 -11.23 8.22
N ASP A 34 5.58 -10.01 8.73
CA ASP A 34 6.09 -8.79 8.11
C ASP A 34 7.45 -8.35 8.67
N ALA A 35 7.92 -8.94 9.77
CA ALA A 35 9.13 -8.52 10.48
C ALA A 35 10.39 -8.43 9.59
N GLU A 36 10.68 -9.46 8.80
CA GLU A 36 11.83 -9.46 7.89
C GLU A 36 11.70 -8.38 6.81
N LEU A 37 10.49 -8.24 6.24
CA LEU A 37 10.23 -7.24 5.22
C LEU A 37 10.32 -5.82 5.78
N VAL A 38 9.91 -5.61 7.03
CA VAL A 38 10.06 -4.33 7.73
C VAL A 38 11.53 -4.00 7.93
N ALA A 39 12.35 -4.98 8.33
CA ALA A 39 13.80 -4.78 8.49
C ALA A 39 14.46 -4.40 7.14
N ASP A 40 14.17 -5.16 6.07
CA ASP A 40 14.66 -4.86 4.72
C ASP A 40 14.26 -3.45 4.25
N ILE A 41 12.99 -3.08 4.43
CA ILE A 41 12.49 -1.75 4.05
C ILE A 41 13.15 -0.66 4.89
N SER A 42 13.29 -0.87 6.21
CA SER A 42 13.85 0.13 7.11
C SER A 42 15.32 0.43 6.78
N ALA A 43 16.09 -0.60 6.41
CA ALA A 43 17.46 -0.43 5.92
C ALA A 43 17.50 0.42 4.64
N LEU A 44 16.62 0.15 3.67
CA LEU A 44 16.55 0.94 2.43
C LEU A 44 16.10 2.39 2.66
N VAL A 45 15.16 2.62 3.59
CA VAL A 45 14.64 3.95 3.88
C VAL A 45 15.66 4.79 4.65
N ALA A 46 16.50 4.17 5.49
CA ALA A 46 17.57 4.86 6.20
C ALA A 46 18.55 5.56 5.24
N ASP A 47 18.93 4.89 4.15
CA ASP A 47 19.82 5.46 3.13
C ASP A 47 19.09 6.36 2.12
N LEU A 48 17.78 6.13 1.91
CA LEU A 48 16.99 6.77 0.85
C LEU A 48 15.66 7.32 1.38
N PRO A 49 15.66 8.33 2.26
CA PRO A 49 14.46 8.80 2.95
C PRO A 49 13.40 9.42 2.03
N THR A 50 13.79 9.91 0.85
CA THR A 50 12.87 10.47 -0.16
C THR A 50 12.16 9.38 -0.99
N TYR A 51 12.50 8.10 -0.81
CA TYR A 51 11.96 7.05 -1.67
C TYR A 51 10.59 6.56 -1.18
N GLY A 52 9.57 6.81 -1.99
CA GLY A 52 8.25 6.21 -1.78
C GLY A 52 8.24 4.70 -2.10
N TYR A 53 7.16 4.04 -1.68
CA TYR A 53 7.02 2.58 -1.76
C TYR A 53 7.25 1.96 -3.16
N ARG A 54 6.99 2.71 -4.24
CA ARG A 54 7.23 2.22 -5.62
C ARG A 54 8.72 2.03 -5.89
N ARG A 55 9.57 2.93 -5.41
CA ARG A 55 11.03 2.85 -5.59
C ARG A 55 11.62 1.79 -4.66
N VAL A 56 11.17 1.77 -3.40
CA VAL A 56 11.53 0.71 -2.44
C VAL A 56 11.20 -0.68 -3.00
N HIS A 57 10.00 -0.88 -3.56
CA HIS A 57 9.62 -2.14 -4.20
C HIS A 57 10.57 -2.55 -5.35
N ALA A 58 10.99 -1.60 -6.18
CA ALA A 58 11.93 -1.87 -7.26
C ALA A 58 13.31 -2.29 -6.73
N LEU A 59 13.80 -1.68 -5.65
CA LEU A 59 15.07 -2.05 -5.01
C LEU A 59 14.99 -3.45 -4.38
N LEU A 60 13.92 -3.74 -3.62
CA LEU A 60 13.69 -5.07 -3.06
C LEU A 60 13.62 -6.15 -4.14
N ARG A 61 12.99 -5.84 -5.27
CA ARG A 61 12.94 -6.76 -6.41
C ARG A 61 14.32 -7.01 -7.02
N ARG A 62 15.13 -5.96 -7.21
CA ARG A 62 16.51 -6.08 -7.70
C ARG A 62 17.38 -6.88 -6.73
N GLN A 63 17.20 -6.70 -5.42
CA GLN A 63 17.92 -7.46 -4.40
C GLN A 63 17.54 -8.95 -4.45
N ALA A 64 16.24 -9.26 -4.57
CA ALA A 64 15.76 -10.63 -4.72
C ALA A 64 16.27 -11.32 -6.00
N GLU A 65 16.36 -10.59 -7.11
CA GLU A 65 16.90 -11.09 -8.38
C GLU A 65 18.41 -11.42 -8.27
N LYS A 66 19.17 -10.65 -7.48
CA LYS A 66 20.59 -10.92 -7.20
C LYS A 66 20.78 -12.12 -6.27
N ASP A 67 19.99 -12.18 -5.20
CA ASP A 67 20.16 -13.18 -4.15
C ASP A 67 19.71 -14.58 -4.60
N ARG A 68 18.98 -14.72 -5.72
CA ARG A 68 18.38 -15.94 -6.35
C ARG A 68 17.57 -16.88 -5.44
N ALA A 69 17.74 -16.81 -4.13
CA ALA A 69 17.04 -17.57 -3.11
C ALA A 69 15.82 -16.82 -2.56
N ARG A 70 15.75 -15.49 -2.75
CA ARG A 70 14.65 -14.67 -2.24
C ARG A 70 13.55 -14.50 -3.29
N SER A 71 12.30 -14.73 -2.88
CA SER A 71 11.13 -14.45 -3.72
C SER A 71 10.83 -12.96 -3.78
N ALA A 72 10.56 -12.45 -4.99
CA ALA A 72 10.18 -11.05 -5.18
C ALA A 72 8.86 -10.73 -4.48
N GLN A 73 8.87 -9.66 -3.67
CA GLN A 73 7.69 -9.25 -2.90
C GLN A 73 6.65 -8.56 -3.80
N SER A 74 5.37 -8.79 -3.50
CA SER A 74 4.29 -8.08 -4.19
C SER A 74 4.30 -6.59 -3.84
N LYS A 75 4.14 -5.74 -4.86
CA LYS A 75 4.03 -4.28 -4.69
C LYS A 75 2.93 -3.87 -3.69
N LYS A 76 1.81 -4.59 -3.70
CA LYS A 76 0.69 -4.33 -2.77
C LYS A 76 1.06 -4.68 -1.32
N ARG A 77 1.87 -5.73 -1.12
CA ARG A 77 2.36 -6.12 0.20
C ARG A 77 3.31 -5.06 0.75
N VAL A 78 4.29 -4.63 -0.05
CA VAL A 78 5.23 -3.55 0.33
C VAL A 78 4.47 -2.28 0.73
N TYR A 79 3.48 -1.85 -0.06
CA TYR A 79 2.63 -0.72 0.30
C TYR A 79 1.91 -0.91 1.63
N ARG A 80 1.29 -2.08 1.85
CA ARG A 80 0.54 -2.37 3.08
C ARG A 80 1.45 -2.34 4.31
N VAL A 81 2.61 -2.98 4.23
CA VAL A 81 3.60 -3.02 5.30
C VAL A 81 4.10 -1.60 5.59
N MET A 82 4.55 -0.87 4.58
CA MET A 82 4.98 0.52 4.77
C MET A 82 3.88 1.39 5.39
N LYS A 83 2.62 1.20 5.00
CA LYS A 83 1.49 1.94 5.56
C LYS A 83 1.27 1.61 7.05
N VAL A 84 1.23 0.32 7.40
CA VAL A 84 1.00 -0.13 8.79
C VAL A 84 2.12 0.34 9.72
N HIS A 85 3.36 0.38 9.22
CA HIS A 85 4.54 0.77 10.00
C HIS A 85 4.92 2.26 9.88
N GLY A 86 4.10 3.10 9.22
CA GLY A 86 4.35 4.54 9.12
C GLY A 86 5.57 4.92 8.26
N LEU A 87 6.03 4.03 7.38
CA LEU A 87 7.22 4.20 6.53
C LEU A 87 6.90 4.83 5.16
N LEU A 88 5.66 5.28 4.95
CA LEU A 88 5.31 5.96 3.71
C LEU A 88 5.86 7.39 3.73
N LEU A 89 6.42 7.80 2.58
CA LEU A 89 6.80 9.19 2.35
C LEU A 89 5.61 10.11 2.65
N GLN A 90 5.78 11.01 3.62
CA GLN A 90 4.79 12.02 3.90
C GLN A 90 4.74 12.99 2.72
N ARG A 91 3.52 13.32 2.29
CA ARG A 91 3.34 14.39 1.33
C ARG A 91 3.31 15.68 2.15
N ASP A 92 4.36 16.48 2.04
CA ASP A 92 4.34 17.82 2.61
C ASP A 92 3.12 18.55 2.04
N GLY A 93 2.26 19.00 2.95
CA GLY A 93 0.90 19.49 2.68
C GLY A 93 0.86 20.81 1.94
N GLU A 94 2.00 21.32 1.46
CA GLU A 94 2.03 22.47 0.57
C GLU A 94 1.47 22.05 -0.78
N ARG A 95 0.15 22.21 -0.90
CA ARG A 95 -0.50 22.41 -2.18
C ARG A 95 0.16 23.64 -2.78
N ARG A 96 1.20 23.42 -3.59
CA ARG A 96 1.87 24.48 -4.35
C ARG A 96 0.75 25.28 -4.98
N GLU A 97 0.63 26.53 -4.56
CA GLU A 97 -0.31 27.45 -5.15
C GLU A 97 -0.03 27.40 -6.65
N GLU A 98 -1.04 27.07 -7.44
CA GLU A 98 -0.93 27.07 -8.89
C GLU A 98 -0.54 28.51 -9.24
N ARG A 99 0.74 28.72 -9.57
CA ARG A 99 1.24 30.05 -9.87
C ARG A 99 0.41 30.56 -11.04
N ARG A 100 -0.48 31.51 -10.76
CA ARG A 100 -1.21 32.20 -11.82
C ARG A 100 -0.15 32.86 -12.68
N HIS A 101 -0.18 32.52 -13.97
CA HIS A 101 0.74 33.10 -14.92
C HIS A 101 0.26 34.52 -15.22
N ASP A 102 0.84 35.53 -14.56
CA ASP A 102 0.47 36.94 -14.73
C ASP A 102 1.01 37.55 -16.04
N GLY A 103 1.49 36.73 -16.98
CA GLY A 103 2.10 37.20 -18.24
C GLY A 103 3.54 37.67 -18.10
N ARG A 104 4.06 37.77 -16.87
CA ARG A 104 5.43 38.21 -16.57
C ARG A 104 6.23 37.08 -15.94
N VAL A 105 7.33 36.71 -16.59
CA VAL A 105 8.34 35.82 -15.99
C VAL A 105 9.05 36.60 -14.89
N ALA A 106 8.83 36.24 -13.62
CA ALA A 106 9.46 36.88 -12.46
C ALA A 106 10.96 36.52 -12.40
N VAL A 107 11.76 37.25 -13.18
CA VAL A 107 13.21 37.11 -13.22
C VAL A 107 13.81 38.51 -13.30
N ASP A 108 14.69 38.83 -12.35
CA ASP A 108 15.31 40.16 -12.23
C ASP A 108 16.40 40.41 -13.29
N LEU A 109 17.01 39.34 -13.82
CA LEU A 109 18.14 39.40 -14.75
C LEU A 109 17.93 38.54 -15.99
N ARG A 110 18.19 39.14 -17.15
CA ARG A 110 18.14 38.50 -18.48
C ARG A 110 19.04 37.24 -18.51
N ASN A 111 18.64 36.19 -19.22
CA ASN A 111 19.39 34.92 -19.40
C ASN A 111 19.65 34.04 -18.16
N THR A 112 18.91 34.23 -17.07
CA THR A 112 19.06 33.37 -15.87
C THR A 112 18.11 32.17 -15.84
N ARG A 113 17.25 32.00 -16.85
CA ARG A 113 16.37 30.84 -16.97
C ARG A 113 16.69 30.02 -18.21
N TRP A 114 17.39 28.91 -18.01
CA TRP A 114 17.44 27.82 -18.98
C TRP A 114 16.24 26.91 -18.70
N CYS A 115 15.21 26.95 -19.54
CA CYS A 115 14.14 25.97 -19.47
C CYS A 115 14.61 24.69 -20.18
N SER A 116 14.89 23.64 -19.42
CA SER A 116 14.48 22.30 -19.84
C SER A 116 13.04 22.15 -19.35
N ASP A 117 12.07 22.50 -20.20
CA ASP A 117 10.67 22.19 -19.96
C ASP A 117 10.50 20.67 -20.02
N GLY A 118 10.62 20.06 -18.84
CA GLY A 118 10.54 18.63 -18.63
C GLY A 118 10.26 18.34 -17.17
N LEU A 119 9.01 18.61 -16.75
CA LEU A 119 8.13 17.75 -15.93
C LEU A 119 6.93 18.53 -15.39
#